data_AF-B8IC43-F1
#
_entry.id   AF-B8IC43-F1
#
_cell.length_a   1.000
_cell.length_b   1.000
_cell.length_c   1.000
_cell.angle_alpha   90.00
_cell.angle_beta   90.00
_cell.angle_gamma   90.00
#
_symmetry.space_group_name_H-M   'P 1'
#
loop_
_entity.id
_entity.type
_entity.pdbx_description
1 polymer ?
#
loop_
_entity_poly.entity_id
_entity_poly.type
_entity_poly.pdbx_seq_one_letter_code
_entity_poly.pdbx_strand_id
1 'polypeptide(L)'
;MAKYPATAKPPAPRQPSEREKRTIQRARERQKKRPVALAFTMEIGEDGTTPVLGAPHADEVGYRLHRLETFGTTSDAFSAHAIGWLGAAMHQRGASHPTQDALNAALAAFNAFAPRDEVEALLALQAVATHEAAMSMLMRAKAADDLTVMERCGALATKLQRTFVAQIEALAKLRRGGEQTVRVEHVHVYHGGQAVVGAVTTPGGGGSLENGHQAYGPVDQRALAVAPGAPLLRQDPARDGVSVARDEGQEAMPHSRRGSGKRRTAR
;
A
#
# COMPACT_ATOMS: atom_id res chain seq x y z
N MET A 1 -15.66 -44.74 12.35
CA MET A 1 -14.54 -43.81 12.61
C MET A 1 -13.23 -44.53 12.27
N ALA A 2 -12.63 -44.24 11.12
CA ALA A 2 -11.35 -44.81 10.75
C ALA A 2 -10.26 -44.23 11.66
N LYS A 3 -9.69 -45.07 12.53
CA LYS A 3 -8.51 -44.72 13.34
C LYS A 3 -7.34 -44.51 12.39
N TYR A 4 -6.87 -43.27 12.24
CA TYR A 4 -5.59 -43.01 11.58
C TYR A 4 -4.51 -43.78 12.36
N PRO A 5 -3.72 -44.65 11.72
CA PRO A 5 -2.67 -45.37 12.42
C PRO A 5 -1.62 -44.39 12.94
N ALA A 6 -1.07 -44.71 14.12
CA ALA A 6 -0.07 -43.93 14.83
C ALA A 6 1.03 -43.42 13.89
N THR A 7 1.39 -42.15 14.09
CA THR A 7 2.32 -41.35 13.29
C THR A 7 3.59 -42.10 12.90
N ALA A 8 3.63 -42.61 11.67
CA ALA A 8 4.86 -43.12 11.07
C ALA A 8 5.85 -41.97 10.99
N LYS A 9 6.99 -42.08 11.68
CA LYS A 9 8.10 -41.12 11.57
C LYS A 9 8.46 -41.02 10.08
N PRO A 10 8.53 -39.80 9.49
CA PRO A 10 8.89 -39.66 8.10
C PRO A 10 10.25 -40.32 7.85
N PRO A 11 10.45 -40.97 6.69
CA PRO A 11 11.71 -41.63 6.37
C PRO A 11 12.88 -40.65 6.46
N ALA A 12 14.07 -41.16 6.76
CA ALA A 12 15.27 -40.33 6.88
C ALA A 12 15.46 -39.50 5.59
N PRO A 13 15.78 -38.19 5.71
CA PRO A 13 15.96 -37.34 4.54
C PRO A 13 17.09 -37.86 3.64
N ARG A 14 16.85 -37.91 2.32
CA ARG A 14 17.89 -38.23 1.35
C ARG A 14 18.93 -37.11 1.27
N GLN A 15 20.14 -37.45 0.81
CA GLN A 15 21.12 -36.41 0.48
C GLN A 15 20.66 -35.56 -0.72
N PRO A 16 21.06 -34.28 -0.78
CA PRO A 16 20.79 -33.43 -1.93
C PRO A 16 21.42 -33.99 -3.21
N SER A 17 20.64 -34.01 -4.29
CA SER A 17 21.11 -34.29 -5.65
C SER A 17 22.07 -33.20 -6.13
N GLU A 18 22.82 -33.48 -7.20
CA GLU A 18 23.73 -32.50 -7.79
C GLU A 18 23.02 -31.21 -8.25
N ARG A 19 21.77 -31.32 -8.73
CA ARG A 19 20.95 -30.15 -9.08
C ARG A 19 20.62 -29.32 -7.85
N GLU A 20 20.25 -29.96 -6.73
CA GLU A 20 19.96 -29.28 -5.47
C GLU A 20 21.21 -28.64 -4.87
N LYS A 21 22.37 -29.32 -4.90
CA LYS A 21 23.65 -28.76 -4.45
C LYS A 21 24.00 -27.47 -5.20
N ARG A 22 23.83 -27.44 -6.52
CA ARG A 22 24.03 -26.23 -7.34
C ARG A 22 23.07 -25.10 -6.93
N THR A 23 21.81 -25.41 -6.68
CA THR A 23 20.82 -24.44 -6.19
C THR A 23 21.19 -23.91 -4.79
N ILE A 24 21.62 -24.79 -3.88
CA ILE A 24 22.08 -24.42 -2.53
C ILE A 24 23.29 -23.49 -2.62
N GLN A 25 24.25 -23.77 -3.49
CA GLN A 25 25.44 -22.92 -3.67
C GLN A 25 25.05 -21.51 -4.13
N ARG A 26 24.17 -21.39 -5.14
CA ARG A 26 23.62 -20.10 -5.58
C ARG A 26 22.84 -19.40 -4.47
N ALA A 27 22.12 -20.14 -3.63
CA ALA A 27 21.41 -19.57 -2.48
C ALA A 27 22.37 -19.03 -1.42
N ARG A 28 23.45 -19.75 -1.10
CA ARG A 28 24.51 -19.30 -0.17
C ARG A 28 25.15 -18.00 -0.63
N GLU A 29 25.48 -17.89 -1.91
CA GLU A 29 26.04 -16.67 -2.50
C GLU A 29 25.09 -15.48 -2.42
N ARG A 30 23.79 -15.71 -2.69
CA ARG A 30 22.76 -14.67 -2.51
C ARG A 30 22.59 -14.27 -1.05
N GLN A 31 22.66 -15.22 -0.13
CA GLN A 31 22.50 -14.96 1.30
C GLN A 31 23.65 -14.09 1.85
N LYS A 32 24.89 -14.33 1.41
CA LYS A 32 26.04 -13.49 1.79
C LYS A 32 25.90 -12.02 1.38
N LYS A 33 25.14 -11.73 0.32
CA LYS A 33 24.89 -10.36 -0.17
C LYS A 33 23.71 -9.68 0.50
N ARG A 34 22.88 -10.42 1.26
CA ARG A 34 21.72 -9.83 1.93
C ARG A 34 22.17 -9.15 3.22
N PRO A 35 21.67 -7.94 3.51
CA PRO A 35 21.91 -7.33 4.81
C PRO A 35 21.32 -8.23 5.90
N VAL A 36 21.97 -8.22 7.06
CA VAL A 36 21.43 -8.85 8.27
C VAL A 36 20.18 -8.06 8.68
N ALA A 37 19.07 -8.75 8.97
CA ALA A 37 17.89 -8.09 9.48
C ALA A 37 18.06 -7.78 10.97
N LEU A 38 17.49 -6.66 11.43
CA LEU A 38 17.34 -6.40 12.85
C LEU A 38 16.54 -7.53 13.50
N ALA A 39 17.05 -8.04 14.62
CA ALA A 39 16.40 -9.09 15.40
C ALA A 39 16.52 -8.77 16.88
N PHE A 40 15.56 -9.24 17.66
CA PHE A 40 15.55 -9.16 19.11
C PHE A 40 15.55 -10.56 19.71
N THR A 41 16.12 -10.66 20.90
CA THR A 41 15.77 -11.70 21.86
C THR A 41 14.58 -11.22 22.69
N MET A 42 13.75 -12.15 23.15
CA MET A 42 12.58 -11.85 23.96
C MET A 42 12.55 -12.77 25.18
N GLU A 43 12.48 -12.16 26.35
CA GLU A 43 12.28 -12.84 27.62
C GLU A 43 11.02 -12.30 28.29
N ILE A 44 10.41 -13.09 29.18
CA ILE A 44 9.29 -12.61 29.98
C ILE A 44 9.87 -11.92 31.21
N GLY A 45 9.44 -10.69 31.47
CA GLY A 45 9.87 -9.89 32.60
C GLY A 45 9.48 -10.51 33.95
N GLU A 46 9.99 -9.92 35.02
CA GLU A 46 9.77 -10.38 36.40
C GLU A 46 8.29 -10.41 36.82
N ASP A 47 7.45 -9.63 36.14
CA ASP A 47 6.00 -9.60 36.32
C ASP A 47 5.28 -10.82 35.73
N GLY A 48 5.99 -11.66 34.98
CA GLY A 48 5.46 -12.85 34.32
C GLY A 48 4.58 -12.57 33.11
N THR A 49 4.44 -11.30 32.69
CA THR A 49 3.48 -10.90 31.65
C THR A 49 4.06 -9.99 30.57
N THR A 50 5.05 -9.15 30.92
CA THR A 50 5.57 -8.16 29.98
C THR A 50 6.77 -8.74 29.23
N PRO A 51 6.75 -8.76 27.89
CA PRO A 51 7.91 -9.18 27.13
C PRO A 51 8.98 -8.09 27.20
N VAL A 52 10.19 -8.48 27.60
CA VAL A 52 11.39 -7.65 27.58
C VAL A 52 12.20 -7.98 26.33
N LEU A 53 12.47 -6.95 25.52
CA LEU A 53 13.25 -7.09 24.30
C LEU A 53 14.73 -6.84 24.59
N GLY A 54 15.57 -7.81 24.22
CA GLY A 54 17.02 -7.78 24.37
C GLY A 54 17.76 -7.73 23.03
N ALA A 55 19.03 -7.31 23.08
CA ALA A 55 19.93 -7.37 21.94
C ALA A 55 20.47 -8.81 21.75
N PRO A 56 20.66 -9.29 20.50
CA PRO A 56 21.18 -10.62 20.22
C PRO A 56 22.70 -10.74 20.40
N HIS A 57 23.40 -9.64 20.68
CA HIS A 57 24.86 -9.60 20.84
C HIS A 57 25.30 -8.50 21.80
N ALA A 58 26.53 -8.63 22.32
CA ALA A 58 27.08 -7.77 23.36
C ALA A 58 27.43 -6.33 22.91
N ASP A 59 27.57 -6.08 21.59
CA ASP A 59 27.81 -4.73 21.08
C ASP A 59 26.51 -3.89 21.08
N GLU A 60 26.21 -3.25 22.22
CA GLU A 60 25.01 -2.43 22.40
C GLU A 60 24.98 -1.20 21.49
N VAL A 61 26.14 -0.57 21.25
CA VAL A 61 26.24 0.63 20.42
C VAL A 61 26.01 0.26 18.96
N GLY A 62 26.68 -0.78 18.47
CA GLY A 62 26.45 -1.31 17.13
C GLY A 62 25.02 -1.79 16.94
N TYR A 63 24.42 -2.41 17.96
CA TYR A 63 23.01 -2.81 17.93
C TYR A 63 22.05 -1.62 17.80
N ARG A 64 22.28 -0.57 18.58
CA ARG A 64 21.50 0.67 18.50
C ARG A 64 21.63 1.33 17.12
N LEU A 65 22.85 1.42 16.59
CA LEU A 65 23.09 1.98 15.25
C LEU A 65 22.39 1.15 14.17
N HIS A 66 22.46 -0.18 14.24
CA HIS A 66 21.75 -1.07 13.33
C HIS A 66 20.23 -0.90 13.42
N ARG A 67 19.68 -0.72 14.62
CA ARG A 67 18.25 -0.40 14.82
C ARG A 67 17.89 0.92 14.14
N LEU A 68 18.64 1.98 14.40
CA LEU A 68 18.39 3.31 13.84
C LEU A 68 18.46 3.31 12.29
N GLU A 69 19.47 2.64 11.73
CA GLU A 69 19.63 2.42 10.28
C GLU A 69 18.43 1.66 9.69
N THR A 70 17.95 0.60 10.35
CA THR A 70 16.81 -0.21 9.88
C THR A 70 15.54 0.63 9.70
N PHE A 71 15.32 1.61 10.57
CA PHE A 71 14.15 2.49 10.53
C PHE A 71 14.40 3.81 9.78
N GLY A 72 15.59 4.03 9.22
CA GLY A 72 15.93 5.27 8.53
C GLY A 72 15.80 6.51 9.42
N THR A 73 16.15 6.38 10.71
CA THR A 73 15.96 7.47 11.69
C THR A 73 17.18 7.65 12.58
N THR A 74 17.29 8.81 13.22
CA THR A 74 18.22 9.04 14.35
C THR A 74 17.52 9.01 15.71
N SER A 75 16.19 8.87 15.72
CA SER A 75 15.37 8.92 16.93
C SER A 75 15.12 7.54 17.52
N ASP A 76 15.68 7.29 18.71
CA ASP A 76 15.39 6.07 19.46
C ASP A 76 13.90 5.91 19.75
N ALA A 77 13.22 7.01 20.11
CA ALA A 77 11.80 7.00 20.42
C ALA A 77 10.96 6.60 19.21
N PHE A 78 11.30 7.09 18.01
CA PHE A 78 10.63 6.68 16.78
C PHE A 78 10.84 5.18 16.52
N SER A 79 12.10 4.70 16.57
CA SER A 79 12.40 3.28 16.32
C SER A 79 11.70 2.36 17.34
N ALA A 80 11.66 2.73 18.62
CA ALA A 80 10.98 1.97 19.67
C ALA A 80 9.46 1.95 19.44
N HIS A 81 8.87 3.09 19.08
CA HIS A 81 7.45 3.16 18.75
C HIS A 81 7.10 2.33 17.52
N ALA A 82 7.95 2.35 16.50
CA ALA A 82 7.79 1.57 15.28
C ALA A 82 7.84 0.05 15.55
N ILE A 83 8.77 -0.40 16.41
CA ILE A 83 8.82 -1.80 16.88
C ILE A 83 7.50 -2.18 17.59
N GLY A 84 6.97 -1.28 18.43
CA GLY A 84 5.68 -1.48 19.09
C GLY A 84 4.53 -1.72 18.10
N TRP A 85 4.44 -0.93 17.04
CA TRP A 85 3.43 -1.12 16.00
C TRP A 85 3.61 -2.40 15.19
N LEU A 86 4.85 -2.77 14.86
CA LEU A 86 5.12 -4.05 14.21
C LEU A 86 4.71 -5.22 15.13
N GLY A 87 5.00 -5.13 16.43
CA GLY A 87 4.55 -6.11 17.41
C GLY A 87 3.03 -6.20 17.52
N ALA A 88 2.34 -5.05 17.52
CA ALA A 88 0.88 -4.99 17.52
C ALA A 88 0.27 -5.61 16.25
N ALA A 89 0.90 -5.42 15.09
CA ALA A 89 0.45 -6.03 13.83
C ALA A 89 0.59 -7.55 13.81
N MET A 90 1.59 -8.10 14.51
CA MET A 90 1.82 -9.56 14.64
C MET A 90 0.95 -10.23 15.71
N HIS A 91 0.21 -9.44 16.50
CA HIS A 91 -0.51 -9.96 17.65
C HIS A 91 -1.63 -10.91 17.24
N GLN A 92 -1.64 -12.10 17.83
CA GLN A 92 -2.70 -13.09 17.63
C GLN A 92 -3.79 -12.95 18.70
N ARG A 93 -5.05 -13.12 18.29
CA ARG A 93 -6.19 -13.02 19.22
C ARG A 93 -6.02 -14.00 20.39
N GLY A 94 -6.04 -13.47 21.61
CA GLY A 94 -5.92 -14.24 22.84
C GLY A 94 -4.49 -14.46 23.33
N ALA A 95 -3.48 -14.04 22.56
CA ALA A 95 -2.13 -13.90 23.08
C ALA A 95 -2.02 -12.60 23.90
N SER A 96 -1.07 -12.51 24.82
CA SER A 96 -0.72 -11.26 25.51
C SER A 96 0.17 -10.36 24.64
N HIS A 97 1.08 -10.98 23.88
CA HIS A 97 2.08 -10.33 23.04
C HIS A 97 2.43 -11.21 21.84
N PRO A 98 3.01 -10.67 20.75
CA PRO A 98 3.58 -11.49 19.69
C PRO A 98 4.70 -12.38 20.21
N THR A 99 4.98 -13.48 19.49
CA THR A 99 6.18 -14.30 19.77
C THR A 99 7.43 -13.61 19.24
N GLN A 100 8.60 -14.00 19.77
CA GLN A 100 9.90 -13.53 19.25
C GLN A 100 10.02 -13.75 17.74
N ASP A 101 9.63 -14.94 17.26
CA ASP A 101 9.72 -15.29 15.85
C ASP A 101 8.79 -14.44 14.98
N ALA A 102 7.57 -14.16 15.45
CA ALA A 102 6.63 -13.31 14.72
C ALA A 102 7.16 -11.87 14.62
N LEU A 103 7.68 -11.32 15.72
CA LEU A 103 8.26 -9.98 15.70
C LEU A 103 9.50 -9.89 14.80
N ASN A 104 10.41 -10.87 14.88
CA ASN A 104 11.59 -10.91 14.02
C ASN A 104 11.23 -11.11 12.54
N ALA A 105 10.15 -11.85 12.24
CA ALA A 105 9.62 -11.95 10.88
C ALA A 105 9.08 -10.61 10.36
N ALA A 106 8.35 -9.87 11.18
CA ALA A 106 7.87 -8.53 10.85
C ALA A 106 9.02 -7.56 10.59
N LEU A 107 10.07 -7.60 11.42
CA LEU A 107 11.27 -6.79 11.24
C LEU A 107 12.03 -7.17 9.97
N ALA A 108 12.11 -8.46 9.64
CA ALA A 108 12.71 -8.90 8.38
C ALA A 108 11.91 -8.43 7.15
N ALA A 109 10.58 -8.45 7.22
CA ALA A 109 9.71 -7.93 6.18
C ALA A 109 9.84 -6.40 6.05
N PHE A 110 9.88 -5.69 7.18
CA PHE A 110 10.09 -4.25 7.24
C PHE A 110 11.46 -3.84 6.68
N ASN A 111 12.54 -4.55 7.04
CA ASN A 111 13.89 -4.27 6.56
C ASN A 111 14.02 -4.40 5.03
N ALA A 112 13.15 -5.19 4.38
CA ALA A 112 13.12 -5.29 2.92
C ALA A 112 12.70 -3.99 2.23
N PHE A 113 12.02 -3.08 2.93
CA PHE A 113 11.70 -1.76 2.42
C PHE A 113 12.92 -0.83 2.43
N ALA A 114 13.85 -1.02 3.36
CA ALA A 114 15.05 -0.19 3.56
C ALA A 114 14.72 1.32 3.56
N PRO A 115 13.90 1.79 4.52
CA PRO A 115 13.47 3.18 4.58
C PRO A 115 14.67 4.12 4.75
N ARG A 116 14.64 5.26 4.05
CA ARG A 116 15.70 6.29 4.09
C ARG A 116 15.45 7.40 5.10
N ASP A 117 14.19 7.56 5.48
CA ASP A 117 13.70 8.57 6.41
C ASP A 117 12.45 8.05 7.14
N GLU A 118 11.98 8.82 8.12
CA GLU A 118 10.82 8.46 8.93
C GLU A 118 9.51 8.36 8.11
N VAL A 119 9.39 9.06 6.98
CA VAL A 119 8.18 9.02 6.13
C VAL A 119 8.13 7.71 5.36
N GLU A 120 9.26 7.29 4.76
CA GLU A 120 9.40 5.96 4.16
C GLU A 120 9.16 4.87 5.20
N ALA A 121 9.66 5.05 6.43
CA ALA A 121 9.48 4.10 7.52
C ALA A 121 7.99 3.96 7.93
N LEU A 122 7.26 5.07 8.06
CA LEU A 122 5.82 5.03 8.36
C LEU A 122 5.04 4.29 7.26
N LEU A 123 5.38 4.53 5.99
CA LEU A 123 4.74 3.83 4.87
C LEU A 123 5.05 2.33 4.87
N ALA A 124 6.30 1.95 5.14
CA ALA A 124 6.71 0.56 5.26
C ALA A 124 6.04 -0.15 6.45
N LEU A 125 5.90 0.53 7.60
CA LEU A 125 5.15 0.02 8.76
C LEU A 125 3.70 -0.30 8.38
N GLN A 126 3.03 0.65 7.73
CA GLN A 126 1.66 0.47 7.28
C GLN A 126 1.54 -0.66 6.26
N ALA A 127 2.51 -0.81 5.36
CA ALA A 127 2.52 -1.88 4.36
C ALA A 127 2.65 -3.27 5.00
N VAL A 128 3.55 -3.44 5.99
CA VAL A 128 3.66 -4.70 6.74
C VAL A 128 2.35 -4.99 7.48
N ALA A 129 1.80 -4.03 8.22
CA ALA A 129 0.55 -4.22 8.94
C ALA A 129 -0.64 -4.53 8.02
N THR A 130 -0.70 -3.89 6.85
CA THR A 130 -1.73 -4.11 5.82
C THR A 130 -1.62 -5.53 5.26
N HIS A 131 -0.41 -6.00 4.96
CA HIS A 131 -0.17 -7.35 4.48
C HIS A 131 -0.65 -8.40 5.49
N GLU A 132 -0.31 -8.21 6.76
CA GLU A 132 -0.62 -9.15 7.84
C GLU A 132 -2.13 -9.21 8.11
N ALA A 133 -2.80 -8.06 8.12
CA ALA A 133 -4.25 -7.99 8.17
C ALA A 133 -4.88 -8.70 6.97
N ALA A 134 -4.34 -8.53 5.76
CA ALA A 134 -4.84 -9.20 4.56
C ALA A 134 -4.70 -10.72 4.66
N MET A 135 -3.53 -11.22 5.08
CA MET A 135 -3.28 -12.64 5.27
C MET A 135 -4.18 -13.23 6.35
N SER A 136 -4.39 -12.53 7.47
CA SER A 136 -5.35 -12.92 8.51
C SER A 136 -6.77 -13.04 7.95
N MET A 137 -7.22 -12.07 7.14
CA MET A 137 -8.55 -12.12 6.52
C MET A 137 -8.68 -13.27 5.51
N LEU A 138 -7.64 -13.56 4.71
CA LEU A 138 -7.64 -14.73 3.83
C LEU A 138 -7.76 -16.04 4.60
N MET A 139 -7.00 -16.19 5.69
CA MET A 139 -7.04 -17.39 6.51
C MET A 139 -8.41 -17.58 7.16
N ARG A 140 -9.04 -16.49 7.63
CA ARG A 140 -10.40 -16.52 8.18
C ARG A 140 -11.44 -16.85 7.12
N ALA A 141 -11.32 -16.30 5.92
CA ALA A 141 -12.22 -16.60 4.81
C ALA A 141 -12.13 -18.09 4.42
N LYS A 142 -10.90 -18.62 4.31
CA LYS A 142 -10.64 -20.03 3.94
C LYS A 142 -11.19 -21.02 4.98
N ALA A 143 -11.17 -20.64 6.26
CA ALA A 143 -11.63 -21.49 7.36
C ALA A 143 -13.12 -21.30 7.70
N ALA A 144 -13.84 -20.44 6.99
CA ALA A 144 -15.23 -20.13 7.32
C ALA A 144 -16.18 -21.21 6.80
N ASP A 145 -17.02 -21.75 7.71
CA ASP A 145 -18.16 -22.60 7.34
C ASP A 145 -19.39 -21.76 6.92
N ASP A 146 -19.45 -20.52 7.40
CA ASP A 146 -20.51 -19.57 7.05
C ASP A 146 -20.13 -18.73 5.81
N LEU A 147 -21.03 -18.71 4.82
CA LEU A 147 -20.86 -17.98 3.57
C LEU A 147 -20.68 -16.48 3.81
N THR A 148 -21.39 -15.90 4.80
CA THR A 148 -21.30 -14.46 5.09
C THR A 148 -19.92 -14.08 5.63
N VAL A 149 -19.34 -14.90 6.52
CA VAL A 149 -17.97 -14.69 7.02
C VAL A 149 -16.94 -14.86 5.90
N MET A 150 -17.11 -15.88 5.05
CA MET A 150 -16.24 -16.10 3.89
C MET A 150 -16.21 -14.87 2.97
N GLU A 151 -17.39 -14.37 2.57
CA GLU A 151 -17.51 -13.21 1.70
C GLU A 151 -16.95 -11.93 2.32
N ARG A 152 -17.30 -11.64 3.59
CA ARG A 152 -16.82 -10.43 4.28
C ARG A 152 -15.31 -10.42 4.44
N CYS A 153 -14.72 -11.52 4.89
CA CYS A 153 -13.28 -11.62 5.06
C CYS A 153 -12.56 -11.60 3.71
N GLY A 154 -13.09 -12.29 2.69
CA GLY A 154 -12.55 -12.27 1.33
C GLY A 154 -12.55 -10.87 0.70
N ALA A 155 -13.65 -10.12 0.88
CA ALA A 155 -13.76 -8.75 0.41
C ALA A 155 -12.78 -7.79 1.11
N LEU A 156 -12.62 -7.92 2.44
CA LEU A 156 -11.62 -7.14 3.20
C LEU A 156 -10.19 -7.48 2.78
N ALA A 157 -9.86 -8.76 2.62
CA ALA A 157 -8.56 -9.21 2.14
C ALA A 157 -8.23 -8.59 0.78
N THR A 158 -9.18 -8.61 -0.15
CA THR A 158 -9.02 -8.03 -1.49
C THR A 158 -8.74 -6.52 -1.43
N LYS A 159 -9.45 -5.78 -0.57
CA LYS A 159 -9.22 -4.35 -0.37
C LYS A 159 -7.83 -4.07 0.20
N LEU A 160 -7.44 -4.80 1.24
CA LEU A 160 -6.12 -4.64 1.87
C LEU A 160 -4.98 -5.00 0.90
N GLN A 161 -5.13 -6.03 0.06
CA GLN A 161 -4.15 -6.35 -0.98
C GLN A 161 -3.99 -5.23 -2.01
N ARG A 162 -5.09 -4.60 -2.43
CA ARG A 162 -5.04 -3.42 -3.31
C ARG A 162 -4.35 -2.25 -2.62
N THR A 163 -4.63 -2.02 -1.34
CA THR A 163 -3.95 -1.00 -0.53
C THR A 163 -2.45 -1.29 -0.41
N PHE A 164 -2.06 -2.55 -0.21
CA PHE A 164 -0.66 -2.96 -0.16
C PHE A 164 0.07 -2.60 -1.45
N VAL A 165 -0.50 -2.92 -2.61
CA VAL A 165 0.09 -2.54 -3.91
C VAL A 165 0.22 -1.02 -4.04
N ALA A 166 -0.82 -0.27 -3.67
CA ALA A 166 -0.78 1.19 -3.70
C ALA A 166 0.30 1.78 -2.77
N GLN A 167 0.57 1.16 -1.61
CA GLN A 167 1.65 1.56 -0.71
C GLN A 167 3.03 1.30 -1.33
N ILE A 168 3.21 0.17 -2.03
CA ILE A 168 4.46 -0.10 -2.78
C ILE A 168 4.67 0.93 -3.89
N GLU A 169 3.61 1.27 -4.64
CA GLU A 169 3.66 2.29 -5.68
C GLU A 169 3.95 3.68 -5.11
N ALA A 170 3.33 4.04 -3.98
CA ALA A 170 3.58 5.29 -3.29
C ALA A 170 5.04 5.41 -2.85
N LEU A 171 5.63 4.33 -2.31
CA LEU A 171 7.05 4.31 -1.93
C LEU A 171 7.95 4.46 -3.15
N ALA A 172 7.66 3.73 -4.23
CA ALA A 172 8.40 3.83 -5.48
C ALA A 172 8.32 5.26 -6.07
N LYS A 173 7.16 5.90 -5.98
CA LYS A 173 6.96 7.29 -6.43
C LYS A 173 7.72 8.29 -5.57
N LEU A 174 7.69 8.13 -4.24
CA LEU A 174 8.44 8.96 -3.29
C LEU A 174 9.94 8.90 -3.62
N ARG A 175 10.47 7.70 -3.87
CA ARG A 175 11.88 7.49 -4.23
C ARG A 175 12.29 8.04 -5.60
N ARG A 176 11.34 8.12 -6.54
CA ARG A 176 11.55 8.74 -7.86
C ARG A 176 11.49 10.28 -7.80
N GLY A 177 11.14 10.88 -6.65
CA GLY A 177 11.16 12.33 -6.47
C GLY A 177 10.18 13.11 -7.34
N GLY A 178 9.15 12.46 -7.90
CA GLY A 178 8.19 13.13 -8.78
C GLY A 178 8.71 13.49 -10.16
N GLU A 179 9.81 12.90 -10.64
CA GLU A 179 10.25 13.06 -12.03
C GLU A 179 9.19 12.55 -13.01
N GLN A 180 8.39 13.47 -13.55
CA GLN A 180 7.69 13.23 -14.81
C GLN A 180 8.74 13.31 -15.91
N THR A 181 9.26 12.15 -16.34
CA THR A 181 10.22 12.07 -17.44
C THR A 181 9.49 12.42 -18.75
N VAL A 182 9.46 13.70 -19.11
CA VAL A 182 8.97 14.15 -20.42
C VAL A 182 10.07 13.86 -21.44
N ARG A 183 9.95 12.74 -22.16
CA ARG A 183 10.83 12.43 -23.28
C ARG A 183 10.34 13.19 -24.52
N VAL A 184 11.05 14.25 -24.89
CA VAL A 184 10.79 14.99 -26.14
C VAL A 184 11.36 14.16 -27.29
N GLU A 185 10.48 13.48 -28.02
CA GLU A 185 10.83 12.85 -29.29
C GLU A 185 10.38 13.78 -30.42
N HIS A 186 11.34 14.33 -31.17
CA HIS A 186 11.04 15.11 -32.36
C HIS A 186 10.54 14.16 -33.46
N VAL A 187 9.22 14.10 -33.65
CA VAL A 187 8.61 13.38 -34.77
C VAL A 187 8.61 14.30 -35.99
N HIS A 188 9.45 13.98 -36.97
CA HIS A 188 9.43 14.67 -38.27
C HIS A 188 8.26 14.16 -39.10
N VAL A 189 7.27 15.02 -39.32
CA VAL A 189 6.17 14.76 -40.25
C VAL A 189 6.58 15.29 -41.63
N TYR A 190 6.76 14.38 -42.58
CA TYR A 190 7.06 14.73 -43.97
C TYR A 190 5.84 15.30 -44.69
N HIS A 191 6.06 16.02 -45.79
CA HIS A 191 4.97 16.54 -46.64
C HIS A 191 4.01 15.41 -47.04
N GLY A 192 2.74 15.50 -46.62
CA GLY A 192 1.70 14.50 -46.86
C GLY A 192 1.44 13.52 -45.70
N GLY A 193 2.24 13.54 -44.63
CA GLY A 193 1.96 12.78 -43.40
C GLY A 193 1.06 13.55 -42.43
N GLN A 194 0.13 12.87 -41.76
CA GLN A 194 -0.61 13.41 -40.62
C GLN A 194 -0.25 12.62 -39.37
N ALA A 195 0.27 13.31 -38.35
CA ALA A 195 0.51 12.72 -37.03
C ALA A 195 -0.68 13.01 -36.12
N VAL A 196 -1.25 11.96 -35.52
CA VAL A 196 -2.26 12.10 -34.48
C VAL A 196 -1.55 12.05 -33.13
N VAL A 197 -1.67 13.13 -32.34
CA VAL A 197 -1.11 13.22 -30.99
C VAL A 197 -2.26 13.15 -29.98
N GLY A 198 -2.39 12.02 -29.28
CA GLY A 198 -3.47 11.79 -28.32
C GLY A 198 -3.72 10.29 -28.08
N ALA A 199 -4.55 9.95 -27.09
CA ALA A 199 -4.97 8.58 -26.85
C ALA A 199 -5.89 8.12 -27.99
N VAL A 200 -5.38 7.29 -28.90
CA VAL A 200 -6.17 6.71 -29.99
C VAL A 200 -6.95 5.52 -29.44
N THR A 201 -8.21 5.74 -29.09
CA THR A 201 -9.16 4.64 -28.87
C THR A 201 -9.76 4.28 -30.22
N THR A 202 -9.27 3.23 -30.88
CA THR A 202 -9.98 2.64 -32.03
C THR A 202 -11.19 1.88 -31.51
N PRO A 203 -12.44 2.27 -31.81
CA PRO A 203 -13.58 1.39 -31.61
C PRO A 203 -13.39 0.22 -32.58
N GLY A 204 -13.47 -1.01 -32.08
CA GLY A 204 -13.42 -2.19 -32.94
C GLY A 204 -14.54 -2.15 -33.97
N GLY A 205 -14.19 -1.95 -35.24
CA GLY A 205 -15.12 -1.94 -36.37
C GLY A 205 -14.44 -1.40 -37.61
N GLY A 206 -14.06 -2.29 -38.53
CA GLY A 206 -13.41 -1.93 -39.79
C GLY A 206 -14.29 -1.02 -40.64
N GLY A 207 -13.86 0.23 -40.81
CA GLY A 207 -14.44 1.19 -41.75
C GLY A 207 -13.34 2.14 -42.18
N SER A 208 -13.01 2.12 -43.48
CA SER A 208 -12.10 3.08 -44.09
C SER A 208 -12.76 4.46 -44.08
N LEU A 209 -12.28 5.38 -43.26
CA LEU A 209 -12.64 6.79 -43.37
C LEU A 209 -11.66 7.45 -44.34
N GLU A 210 -12.12 7.61 -45.57
CA GLU A 210 -11.43 8.36 -46.61
C GLU A 210 -11.56 9.87 -46.31
N ASN A 211 -10.44 10.53 -46.00
CA ASN A 211 -10.39 11.96 -45.67
C ASN A 211 -10.38 12.83 -46.94
N GLY A 212 -11.40 12.68 -47.78
CA GLY A 212 -11.67 13.59 -48.89
C GLY A 212 -12.58 14.73 -48.45
N HIS A 213 -12.02 15.93 -48.27
CA HIS A 213 -12.75 17.21 -48.25
C HIS A 213 -13.69 17.52 -47.07
N GLN A 214 -13.18 17.56 -45.83
CA GLN A 214 -13.88 18.27 -44.74
C GLN A 214 -12.93 19.22 -44.01
N ALA A 215 -13.08 20.53 -44.24
CA ALA A 215 -12.27 21.58 -43.60
C ALA A 215 -12.66 21.87 -42.14
N TYR A 216 -13.76 21.30 -41.63
CA TYR A 216 -14.11 21.27 -40.22
C TYR A 216 -14.97 20.03 -39.98
N GLY A 217 -14.35 18.89 -39.65
CA GLY A 217 -15.08 17.78 -39.05
C GLY A 217 -15.54 18.22 -37.65
N PRO A 218 -16.76 17.87 -37.20
CA PRO A 218 -17.23 18.30 -35.90
C PRO A 218 -16.32 17.71 -34.85
N VAL A 219 -15.55 18.58 -34.18
CA VAL A 219 -14.98 18.24 -32.88
C VAL A 219 -16.18 17.84 -32.03
N ASP A 220 -16.27 16.57 -31.65
CA ASP A 220 -17.24 16.17 -30.64
C ASP A 220 -16.93 17.01 -29.40
N GLN A 221 -17.81 17.96 -29.08
CA GLN A 221 -17.65 18.87 -27.94
C GLN A 221 -17.56 18.13 -26.60
N ARG A 222 -17.84 16.82 -26.57
CA ARG A 222 -17.58 15.94 -25.41
C ARG A 222 -16.10 15.64 -25.17
N ALA A 223 -15.23 15.89 -26.15
CA ALA A 223 -13.79 15.61 -26.03
C ALA A 223 -12.98 16.77 -25.43
N LEU A 224 -13.54 17.98 -25.32
CA LEU A 224 -12.82 19.17 -24.83
C LEU A 224 -13.60 20.03 -23.81
N ALA A 225 -14.79 19.63 -23.39
CA ALA A 225 -15.50 20.28 -22.29
C ALA A 225 -15.78 19.27 -21.18
N VAL A 226 -15.65 19.69 -19.90
CA VAL A 226 -16.48 19.12 -18.84
C VAL A 226 -17.92 19.47 -19.21
N ALA A 227 -18.53 18.63 -20.03
CA ALA A 227 -19.93 18.72 -20.35
C ALA A 227 -20.71 18.41 -19.06
N PRO A 228 -21.67 19.25 -18.64
CA PRO A 228 -22.66 18.84 -17.66
C PRO A 228 -23.31 17.55 -18.16
N GLY A 229 -23.01 16.43 -17.51
CA GLY A 229 -23.72 15.20 -17.80
C GLY A 229 -25.22 15.43 -17.61
N ALA A 230 -26.05 14.84 -18.46
CA ALA A 230 -27.48 14.77 -18.21
C ALA A 230 -27.69 14.24 -16.76
N PRO A 231 -28.56 14.86 -15.95
CA PRO A 231 -28.78 14.42 -14.58
C PRO A 231 -29.14 12.94 -14.57
N LEU A 232 -28.41 12.15 -13.77
CA LEU A 232 -28.66 10.73 -13.62
C LEU A 232 -30.04 10.53 -12.98
N LEU A 233 -30.90 9.75 -13.64
CA LEU A 233 -32.13 9.25 -13.03
C LEU A 233 -31.78 8.34 -11.86
N ARG A 234 -32.28 8.69 -10.66
CA ARG A 234 -32.20 7.86 -9.45
C ARG A 234 -33.46 7.01 -9.33
N GLN A 235 -33.39 5.95 -8.53
CA GLN A 235 -34.40 4.91 -8.36
C GLN A 235 -35.66 5.32 -7.56
N ASP A 236 -36.03 6.61 -7.52
CA ASP A 236 -37.18 7.12 -6.73
C ASP A 236 -38.03 8.12 -7.55
N PRO A 237 -39.33 7.87 -7.83
CA PRO A 237 -40.11 8.61 -8.84
C PRO A 237 -40.63 10.01 -8.47
N ALA A 238 -40.33 10.56 -7.28
CA ALA A 238 -41.18 11.61 -6.71
C ALA A 238 -40.61 13.03 -6.51
N ARG A 239 -39.39 13.40 -6.92
CA ARG A 239 -38.88 14.79 -6.76
C ARG A 239 -37.91 15.25 -7.86
N ASP A 240 -38.02 16.54 -8.24
CA ASP A 240 -37.29 17.22 -9.34
C ASP A 240 -35.76 17.19 -9.20
N GLY A 241 -35.08 17.23 -10.35
CA GLY A 241 -33.62 17.10 -10.49
C GLY A 241 -32.81 18.24 -9.85
N VAL A 242 -31.63 17.90 -9.33
CA VAL A 242 -30.70 18.86 -8.71
C VAL A 242 -29.91 19.61 -9.78
N SER A 243 -29.77 20.93 -9.63
CA SER A 243 -29.06 21.81 -10.55
C SER A 243 -27.55 21.52 -10.62
N VAL A 244 -26.99 21.62 -11.83
CA VAL A 244 -25.54 21.53 -12.10
C VAL A 244 -24.86 22.84 -11.66
N ALA A 245 -23.72 22.73 -10.98
CA ALA A 245 -22.88 23.87 -10.62
C ALA A 245 -22.39 24.63 -11.88
N ARG A 246 -22.61 25.96 -11.90
CA ARG A 246 -22.10 26.86 -12.95
C ARG A 246 -20.87 27.60 -12.44
N ASP A 247 -19.90 27.79 -13.34
CA ASP A 247 -18.67 28.55 -13.12
C ASP A 247 -18.93 30.05 -13.44
N GLU A 248 -19.81 30.67 -12.64
CA GLU A 248 -20.00 32.13 -12.66
C GLU A 248 -18.97 32.77 -11.71
N GLY A 249 -18.23 33.76 -12.22
CA GLY A 249 -17.12 34.42 -11.53
C GLY A 249 -17.50 35.00 -10.16
N GLN A 250 -16.48 35.11 -9.30
CA GLN A 250 -16.54 35.48 -7.88
C GLN A 250 -17.68 36.45 -7.52
N GLU A 251 -18.69 35.93 -6.83
CA GLU A 251 -19.67 36.73 -6.11
C GLU A 251 -18.96 37.41 -4.91
N ALA A 252 -19.16 38.72 -4.75
CA ALA A 252 -18.50 39.51 -3.73
C ALA A 252 -18.88 39.03 -2.32
N MET A 253 -17.92 38.42 -1.62
CA MET A 253 -18.09 37.93 -0.26
C MET A 253 -18.50 39.05 0.71
N PRO A 254 -19.50 38.85 1.57
CA PRO A 254 -19.91 39.85 2.55
C PRO A 254 -18.79 40.12 3.57
N HIS A 255 -18.54 41.42 3.81
CA HIS A 255 -17.45 41.95 4.63
C HIS A 255 -17.47 41.38 6.07
N SER A 256 -16.39 40.70 6.47
CA SER A 256 -16.24 40.00 7.76
C SER A 256 -16.04 40.92 8.99
N ARG A 257 -16.26 42.23 8.87
CA ARG A 257 -16.10 43.17 9.98
C ARG A 257 -17.46 43.52 10.56
N ARG A 258 -18.02 42.59 11.33
CA ARG A 258 -19.13 42.89 12.24
C ARG A 258 -18.63 43.95 13.22
N GLY A 259 -19.12 45.17 13.06
CA GLY A 259 -18.82 46.29 13.93
C GLY A 259 -19.09 45.93 15.39
N SER A 260 -18.15 46.30 16.26
CA SER A 260 -18.27 46.23 17.71
C SER A 260 -19.46 47.08 18.17
N GLY A 261 -20.64 46.46 18.22
CA GLY A 261 -21.84 47.02 18.82
C GLY A 261 -21.69 47.08 20.34
N LYS A 262 -21.54 48.30 20.84
CA LYS A 262 -21.53 48.68 22.26
C LYS A 262 -22.55 47.88 23.08
N ARG A 263 -22.08 47.18 24.13
CA ARG A 263 -22.91 46.77 25.27
C ARG A 263 -23.48 48.04 25.90
N ARG A 264 -24.80 48.22 25.83
CA ARG A 264 -25.54 49.16 26.67
C ARG A 264 -26.20 48.37 27.80
N THR A 265 -25.83 48.74 29.01
CA THR A 265 -26.43 48.37 30.29
C THR A 265 -27.74 49.14 30.53
N ALA A 266 -28.42 48.73 31.61
CA ALA A 266 -29.59 49.34 32.28
C ALA A 266 -30.93 48.73 31.81
N ARG A 267 -31.87 48.39 32.69
CA ARG A 267 -32.02 48.57 34.14
C ARG A 267 -33.06 47.56 34.62
#